data_AF-A0A7L5RW41-F1
#
_entry.id   AF-A0A7L5RW41-F1
#
_cell.length_a   1.000
_cell.length_b   1.000
_cell.length_c   1.000
_cell.angle_alpha   90.00
_cell.angle_beta   90.00
_cell.angle_gamma   90.00
#
_symmetry.space_group_name_H-M   'P 1'
#
loop_
_entity.id
_entity.type
_entity.pdbx_description
1 polymer ?
#
loop_
_entity_poly.entity_id
_entity_poly.type
_entity_poly.pdbx_seq_one_letter_code
_entity_poly.pdbx_strand_id
1 'polypeptide(L)'
;MLSNNPPLSLATTVLTGDTIEAVRHSPSFHARAWQILDRWALNSPAELCRMELTGEIILLERLLIQQDLEHQTLCSEEGLNHQRHGLTEHEILALHGISGRL
;
A
#
# COMPACT_ATOMS: atom_id res chain seq x y z
N MET A 1 -13.33 -9.29 1.11
CA MET A 1 -12.47 -10.37 1.65
C MET A 1 -11.13 -10.28 0.94
N LEU A 2 -10.13 -9.63 1.56
CA LEU A 2 -8.76 -9.69 1.09
C LEU A 2 -8.18 -10.99 1.60
N SER A 3 -7.96 -11.91 0.67
CA SER A 3 -7.43 -13.25 0.86
C SER A 3 -6.19 -13.23 1.75
N ASN A 4 -6.08 -14.26 2.58
CA ASN A 4 -5.03 -14.54 3.55
C ASN A 4 -3.65 -14.82 2.89
N ASN A 5 -3.29 -14.06 1.85
CA ASN A 5 -2.02 -14.17 1.14
C ASN A 5 -0.92 -13.62 2.05
N PRO A 6 0.26 -14.27 2.08
CA PRO A 6 1.42 -13.71 2.75
C PRO A 6 1.67 -12.29 2.21
N PRO A 7 1.97 -11.29 3.06
CA PRO A 7 2.25 -9.95 2.59
C PRO A 7 3.40 -9.96 1.57
N LEU A 8 3.28 -9.16 0.50
CA LEU A 8 4.21 -9.04 -0.64
C LEU A 8 4.14 -10.21 -1.65
N SER A 9 3.12 -11.07 -1.59
CA SER A 9 3.02 -12.21 -2.52
C SER A 9 2.80 -11.80 -3.97
N LEU A 10 2.09 -10.70 -4.23
CA LEU A 10 1.88 -10.19 -5.59
C LEU A 10 3.00 -9.25 -5.99
N ALA A 11 3.46 -8.41 -5.06
CA ALA A 11 4.55 -7.48 -5.29
C ALA A 11 5.85 -8.19 -5.74
N THR A 12 6.15 -9.37 -5.19
CA THR A 12 7.32 -10.19 -5.58
C THR A 12 7.27 -10.70 -7.02
N THR A 13 6.11 -10.69 -7.68
CA THR A 13 5.99 -11.08 -9.10
C THR A 13 6.26 -9.93 -10.06
N VAL A 14 6.26 -8.69 -9.56
CA VAL A 14 6.37 -7.46 -10.37
C VAL A 14 7.68 -6.72 -10.09
N LEU A 15 8.08 -6.67 -8.82
CA LEU A 15 9.26 -5.96 -8.34
C LEU A 15 10.46 -6.89 -8.17
N THR A 16 11.65 -6.32 -8.18
CA THR A 16 12.90 -7.00 -7.88
C THR A 16 12.97 -7.44 -6.41
N GLY A 17 13.74 -8.51 -6.16
CA GLY A 17 13.98 -8.98 -4.80
C GLY A 17 14.62 -7.90 -3.91
N ASP A 18 15.51 -7.08 -4.47
CA ASP A 18 16.20 -6.02 -3.72
C ASP A 18 15.20 -4.99 -3.17
N THR A 19 14.24 -4.54 -3.98
CA THR A 19 13.19 -3.60 -3.54
C THR A 19 12.23 -4.22 -2.54
N ILE A 20 11.89 -5.50 -2.70
CA ILE A 20 11.06 -6.22 -1.71
C ILE A 20 11.79 -6.32 -0.37
N GLU A 21 13.09 -6.64 -0.37
CA GLU A 21 13.89 -6.73 0.83
C GLU A 21 14.14 -5.35 1.46
N ALA A 22 14.32 -4.28 0.66
CA ALA A 22 14.41 -2.91 1.17
C ALA A 22 13.14 -2.50 1.93
N VAL A 23 11.96 -2.85 1.41
CA VAL A 23 10.68 -2.58 2.08
C VAL A 23 10.48 -3.46 3.32
N ARG A 24 10.93 -4.72 3.27
CA ARG A 24 10.77 -5.67 4.38
C ARG A 24 11.72 -5.38 5.56
N HIS A 25 12.94 -4.93 5.28
CA HIS A 25 13.96 -4.66 6.29
C HIS A 25 13.96 -3.23 6.81
N SER A 26 13.31 -2.29 6.11
CA SER A 26 13.24 -0.91 6.55
C SER A 26 12.22 -0.74 7.69
N PRO A 27 12.58 -0.05 8.79
CA PRO A 27 11.67 0.22 9.91
C PRO A 27 10.57 1.24 9.57
N SER A 28 10.71 1.97 8.46
CA SER A 28 9.73 2.98 8.02
C SER A 28 8.47 2.36 7.41
N PHE A 29 8.57 1.11 6.93
CA PHE A 29 7.45 0.40 6.32
C PHE A 29 6.89 -0.63 7.28
N HIS A 30 5.57 -0.71 7.34
CA HIS A 30 4.86 -1.71 8.14
C HIS A 30 3.89 -2.49 7.26
N ALA A 31 3.09 -3.38 7.88
CA ALA A 31 2.20 -4.29 7.17
C ALA A 31 1.26 -3.62 6.14
N ARG A 32 0.95 -2.33 6.32
CA ARG A 32 0.11 -1.56 5.39
C ARG A 32 0.85 -1.24 4.09
N ALA A 33 2.11 -0.84 4.14
CA ALA A 33 2.92 -0.67 2.92
C ALA A 33 2.97 -1.96 2.10
N TRP A 34 3.06 -3.12 2.75
CA TRP A 34 3.04 -4.41 2.06
C TRP A 34 1.71 -4.67 1.34
N GLN A 35 0.59 -4.36 2.00
CA GLN A 35 -0.74 -4.45 1.39
C GLN A 35 -0.92 -3.45 0.23
N ILE A 36 -0.40 -2.24 0.37
CA ILE A 36 -0.41 -1.22 -0.69
C ILE A 36 0.36 -1.72 -1.90
N LEU A 37 1.56 -2.29 -1.71
CA LEU A 37 2.36 -2.86 -2.80
C LEU A 37 1.64 -4.01 -3.51
N ASP A 38 1.04 -4.93 -2.75
CA ASP A 38 0.26 -6.02 -3.35
C ASP A 38 -0.94 -5.48 -4.14
N ARG A 39 -1.59 -4.42 -3.64
CA ARG A 39 -2.70 -3.77 -4.33
C ARG A 39 -2.23 -3.03 -5.59
N TRP A 40 -1.07 -2.39 -5.58
CA TRP A 40 -0.47 -1.77 -6.76
C TRP A 40 -0.05 -2.81 -7.80
N ALA A 41 0.55 -3.92 -7.35
CA ALA A 41 0.91 -5.04 -8.22
C ALA A 41 -0.34 -5.67 -8.88
N LEU A 42 -1.46 -5.75 -8.16
CA LEU A 42 -2.72 -6.25 -8.70
C LEU A 42 -3.37 -5.29 -9.70
N ASN A 43 -3.43 -3.99 -9.38
CA ASN A 43 -4.19 -3.02 -10.17
C ASN A 43 -3.39 -2.41 -11.33
N SER A 44 -2.09 -2.19 -11.13
CA SER A 44 -1.20 -1.44 -12.02
C SER A 44 0.22 -2.05 -12.08
N PRO A 45 0.39 -3.35 -12.42
CA PRO A 45 1.69 -4.01 -12.39
C PRO A 45 2.73 -3.34 -13.33
N ALA A 46 2.32 -2.93 -14.52
CA ALA A 46 3.20 -2.29 -15.48
C ALA A 46 3.68 -0.88 -15.05
N GLU A 47 2.85 -0.13 -14.30
CA GLU A 47 3.27 1.16 -13.72
C GLU A 47 4.21 0.96 -12.55
N LEU A 48 3.90 -0.02 -11.69
CA LEU A 48 4.75 -0.36 -10.55
C LEU A 48 6.16 -0.75 -11.00
N CYS A 49 6.29 -1.63 -11.99
CA CYS A 49 7.58 -2.01 -12.57
C CYS A 49 8.29 -0.82 -13.23
N ARG A 50 7.57 0.03 -13.99
CA ARG A 50 8.18 1.24 -14.58
C ARG A 50 8.69 2.22 -13.52
N MET A 51 8.00 2.36 -12.41
CA MET A 51 8.41 3.25 -11.32
C MET A 51 9.69 2.75 -10.64
N GLU A 52 9.78 1.44 -10.38
CA GLU A 52 11.01 0.80 -9.90
C GLU A 52 12.19 1.04 -10.86
N LEU A 53 11.97 0.83 -12.17
CA LEU A 53 12.98 1.06 -13.20
C LEU A 53 13.40 2.54 -13.33
N THR A 54 12.49 3.46 -13.03
CA THR A 54 12.79 4.90 -13.00
C THR A 54 13.67 5.24 -11.80
N GLY A 55 13.48 4.53 -10.69
CA GLY A 55 14.35 4.57 -9.52
C GLY A 55 13.66 3.97 -8.30
N GLU A 56 14.35 3.03 -7.64
CA GLU A 56 13.86 2.38 -6.43
C GLU A 56 13.42 3.39 -5.36
N ILE A 57 14.22 4.44 -5.11
CA ILE A 57 13.91 5.47 -4.11
C ILE A 57 12.58 6.16 -4.40
N ILE A 58 12.24 6.39 -5.69
CA ILE A 58 10.98 7.03 -6.09
C ILE A 58 9.80 6.14 -5.70
N LEU A 59 9.92 4.83 -5.93
CA LEU A 59 8.92 3.85 -5.52
C LEU A 59 8.78 3.81 -4.00
N LEU A 60 9.89 3.79 -3.25
CA LEU A 60 9.89 3.76 -1.79
C LEU A 60 9.28 5.02 -1.19
N GLU A 61 9.60 6.20 -1.72
CA GLU A 61 9.05 7.48 -1.28
C GLU A 61 7.54 7.54 -1.53
N ARG A 62 7.10 7.15 -2.75
CA ARG A 62 5.68 7.10 -3.10
C ARG A 62 4.91 6.13 -2.20
N LEU A 63 5.51 4.98 -1.88
CA LEU A 63 4.94 3.99 -0.96
C LEU A 63 4.79 4.56 0.46
N LEU A 64 5.80 5.28 0.94
CA LEU A 64 5.77 5.87 2.27
C LEU A 64 4.68 6.94 2.39
N ILE A 65 4.55 7.80 1.39
CA ILE A 65 3.49 8.82 1.32
C ILE A 65 2.11 8.14 1.34
N GLN A 66 1.92 7.09 0.55
CA GLN A 66 0.65 6.37 0.52
C GLN A 66 0.35 5.68 1.86
N GLN A 67 1.35 5.07 2.50
CA GLN A 67 1.20 4.45 3.81
C GLN A 67 0.76 5.46 4.87
N ASP A 68 1.43 6.62 4.93
CA ASP A 68 1.14 7.68 5.89
C ASP A 68 -0.28 8.25 5.69
N LEU A 69 -0.65 8.52 4.44
CA LEU A 69 -1.97 9.05 4.08
C LEU A 69 -3.10 8.07 4.43
N GLU A 70 -2.94 6.77 4.15
CA GLU A 70 -3.91 5.76 4.58
C GLU A 70 -3.97 5.62 6.10
N HIS A 71 -2.81 5.63 6.75
CA HIS A 71 -2.73 5.49 8.20
C HIS A 71 -3.43 6.66 8.91
N GLN A 72 -3.13 7.90 8.51
CA GLN A 72 -3.74 9.10 9.05
C GLN A 72 -5.26 9.09 8.84
N THR A 73 -5.73 8.65 7.68
CA THR A 73 -7.15 8.63 7.38
C THR A 73 -7.90 7.63 8.26
N LEU A 74 -7.36 6.41 8.42
CA LEU A 74 -7.98 5.39 9.25
C LEU A 74 -7.88 5.69 10.75
N CYS A 75 -6.82 6.37 11.19
CA CYS A 75 -6.64 6.80 12.57
C CYS A 75 -7.28 8.16 12.88
N SER A 76 -7.84 8.85 11.88
CA SER A 76 -8.58 10.09 12.08
C SER A 76 -9.87 9.84 12.87
N GLU A 77 -10.40 10.88 13.52
CA GLU A 77 -11.65 10.79 14.26
C GLU A 77 -12.82 10.34 13.35
N GLU A 78 -12.86 10.82 12.11
CA GLU A 78 -13.84 10.38 11.11
C GLU A 78 -13.64 8.92 10.69
N GLY A 79 -12.40 8.51 10.44
CA GLY A 79 -12.07 7.12 10.10
C GLY A 79 -12.48 6.15 11.20
N LEU A 80 -12.15 6.46 12.45
CA LEU A 80 -12.56 5.67 13.63
C LEU A 80 -14.09 5.67 13.80
N ASN A 81 -14.75 6.79 13.56
CA ASN A 81 -16.20 6.87 13.61
C ASN A 81 -16.83 5.98 12.52
N HIS A 82 -16.32 6.01 11.29
CA HIS A 82 -16.79 5.15 10.21
C HIS A 82 -16.55 3.66 10.50
N GLN A 83 -15.41 3.29 11.08
CA GLN A 83 -15.15 1.91 11.54
C GLN A 83 -16.19 1.48 12.59
N ARG A 84 -16.54 2.35 13.53
CA ARG A 84 -17.59 2.08 14.53
C ARG A 84 -18.98 1.90 13.92
N HIS A 85 -19.23 2.50 12.77
CA HIS A 85 -20.46 2.31 12.00
C HIS A 85 -20.42 1.09 11.06
N GLY A 86 -19.35 0.28 11.13
CA GLY A 86 -19.21 -0.97 10.40
C GLY A 86 -18.62 -0.84 8.99
N LEU A 87 -18.08 0.33 8.63
CA LEU A 87 -17.38 0.48 7.36
C LEU A 87 -16.03 -0.24 7.42
N THR A 88 -15.71 -0.91 6.33
CA THR A 88 -14.40 -1.54 6.13
C THR A 88 -13.33 -0.47 5.83
N GLU A 89 -12.07 -0.79 6.10
CA GLU A 89 -10.96 0.12 5.79
C GLU A 89 -10.95 0.57 4.33
N HIS A 90 -11.28 -0.34 3.40
CA HIS A 90 -11.33 -0.01 1.98
C HIS A 90 -12.44 1.01 1.66
N GLU A 91 -13.60 0.88 2.29
CA GLU A 91 -14.71 1.83 2.12
C GLU A 91 -14.37 3.20 2.71
N ILE A 92 -13.68 3.24 3.86
CA ILE A 92 -13.22 4.49 4.48
C ILE A 92 -12.20 5.17 3.57
N LEU A 93 -11.19 4.45 3.10
CA LEU A 93 -10.20 5.01 2.18
C LEU A 93 -10.85 5.53 0.88
N ALA A 94 -11.82 4.80 0.33
CA ALA A 94 -12.56 5.23 -0.84
C ALA A 94 -13.41 6.50 -0.58
N LEU A 95 -14.04 6.60 0.58
CA LEU A 95 -14.80 7.80 1.00
C LEU A 95 -13.92 9.05 1.10
N HIS A 96 -12.69 8.88 1.57
CA HIS A 96 -11.70 9.97 1.65
C HIS A 96 -10.93 10.20 0.34
N GLY A 97 -11.35 9.60 -0.77
CA GLY A 97 -10.74 9.80 -2.10
C GLY A 97 -9.38 9.14 -2.27
N ILE A 98 -8.98 8.26 -1.35
CA ILE A 98 -7.69 7.58 -1.37
C ILE A 98 -7.78 6.41 -2.33
N SER A 99 -7.25 6.62 -3.53
CA SER A 99 -7.22 5.58 -4.56
C SER A 99 -6.17 4.53 -4.25
N GLY A 100 -6.56 3.27 -4.40
CA GLY A 100 -5.66 2.12 -4.28
C GLY A 100 -4.79 1.84 -5.51
N ARG A 101 -4.80 2.75 -6.49
CA ARG A 101 -4.08 2.67 -7.76
C ARG A 101 -2.90 3.64 -7.77
N LEU A 102 -1.89 3.33 -8.59
CA LEU A 102 -0.69 4.13 -8.76
C LEU A 102 -0.97 5.43 -9.54
#